data_AF-A0A662GVB7-F1
#
_entry.id   AF-A0A662GVB7-F1
#
_cell.length_a   1.000
_cell.length_b   1.000
_cell.length_c   1.000
_cell.angle_alpha   90.00
_cell.angle_beta   90.00
_cell.angle_gamma   90.00
#
_symmetry.space_group_name_H-M   'P 1'
#
loop_
_entity.id
_entity.type
_entity.pdbx_description
1 polymer ?
#
loop_
_entity_poly.entity_id
_entity_poly.type
_entity_poly.pdbx_seq_one_letter_code
_entity_poly.pdbx_strand_id
1 'polypeptide(L)'
;PKLHIVDFRPIVSDIIKNVKKELRQVILRRAMYRAAEIIAREVQASAIVTGESLGQVSSQTLWNIAVAEEIVRIPILRPLIGLDKEEIINLARKIGTYELSSKVREYCAIARGKVATRAKLSDVKMEEKKISSDVIEDAAKKREIYNVFEINPIDFLPVENVAINFIPSEALLIDLREREDFEKWHPPNAIHIEDLKIDSLPKDRVIIAYCDSGILSSEFAASLRKKGFKAFSFEGGLSQLRYNACK
;
A
#
# COMPACT_ATOMS: atom_id res chain seq x y z
N PRO A 1 -14.94 5.55 1.92
CA PRO A 1 -14.69 5.22 0.49
C PRO A 1 -14.46 3.72 0.37
N LYS A 2 -14.71 3.13 -0.80
CA LYS A 2 -14.45 1.69 -1.02
C LYS A 2 -13.04 1.50 -1.58
N LEU A 3 -12.27 0.63 -0.95
CA LEU A 3 -11.00 0.13 -1.46
C LEU A 3 -11.26 -1.17 -2.23
N HIS A 4 -10.79 -1.22 -3.47
CA HIS A 4 -10.89 -2.39 -4.33
C HIS A 4 -9.50 -2.99 -4.52
N ILE A 5 -9.28 -4.22 -4.04
CA ILE A 5 -8.01 -4.93 -4.19
C ILE A 5 -8.15 -5.98 -5.27
N VAL A 6 -7.41 -5.81 -6.37
CA VAL A 6 -7.43 -6.71 -7.53
C VAL A 6 -6.12 -7.49 -7.58
N ASP A 7 -6.19 -8.82 -7.59
CA ASP A 7 -5.00 -9.66 -7.68
C ASP A 7 -4.46 -9.72 -9.12
N PHE A 8 -3.38 -8.98 -9.37
CA PHE A 8 -2.70 -8.94 -10.67
C PHE A 8 -1.62 -10.02 -10.84
N ARG A 9 -1.33 -10.87 -9.85
CA ARG A 9 -0.25 -11.88 -9.95
C ARG A 9 -0.41 -12.81 -11.17
N PRO A 10 -1.60 -13.34 -11.50
CA PRO A 10 -1.77 -14.19 -12.69
C PRO A 10 -1.51 -13.42 -13.99
N ILE A 11 -2.05 -12.20 -14.10
CA ILE A 11 -1.90 -11.32 -15.26
C ILE A 11 -0.42 -10.97 -15.49
N VAL A 12 0.30 -10.64 -14.41
CA VAL A 12 1.74 -10.37 -14.44
C VAL A 12 2.53 -11.59 -14.89
N SER A 13 2.18 -12.79 -14.41
CA SER A 13 2.81 -14.05 -14.83
C SER A 13 2.68 -14.27 -16.33
N ASP A 14 1.47 -14.08 -16.88
CA ASP A 14 1.19 -14.26 -18.30
C ASP A 14 1.91 -13.22 -19.16
N ILE A 15 1.94 -11.95 -18.75
CA ILE A 15 2.71 -10.90 -19.42
C ILE A 15 4.20 -11.27 -19.47
N ILE A 16 4.78 -11.75 -18.37
CA ILE A 16 6.19 -12.12 -18.32
C ILE A 16 6.51 -13.29 -19.26
N LYS A 17 5.61 -14.26 -19.38
CA LYS A 17 5.80 -15.46 -20.22
C LYS A 17 5.59 -15.17 -21.71
N ASN A 18 4.54 -14.43 -22.06
CA ASN A 18 4.04 -14.40 -23.43
C ASN A 18 4.36 -13.10 -24.19
N VAL A 19 4.62 -12.00 -23.47
CA VAL A 19 4.79 -10.67 -24.06
C VAL A 19 6.27 -10.28 -24.21
N LYS A 20 6.58 -9.65 -25.34
CA LYS A 20 7.89 -9.03 -25.59
C LYS A 20 8.29 -8.05 -24.49
N LYS A 21 9.52 -8.18 -24.00
CA LYS A 21 10.04 -7.50 -22.81
C LYS A 21 9.83 -5.99 -22.82
N GLU A 22 10.06 -5.37 -23.97
CA GLU A 22 9.97 -3.93 -24.20
C GLU A 22 8.53 -3.36 -24.16
N LEU A 23 7.50 -4.21 -24.33
CA LEU A 23 6.08 -3.82 -24.33
C LEU A 23 5.34 -4.21 -23.04
N ARG A 24 5.96 -4.99 -22.15
CA ARG A 24 5.30 -5.51 -20.92
C ARG A 24 4.71 -4.41 -20.04
N GLN A 25 5.40 -3.27 -19.89
CA GLN A 25 4.89 -2.17 -19.07
C GLN A 25 3.66 -1.50 -19.67
N VAL A 26 3.64 -1.31 -20.99
CA VAL A 26 2.49 -0.70 -21.70
C VAL A 26 1.29 -1.64 -21.62
N ILE A 27 1.52 -2.94 -21.81
CA ILE A 27 0.45 -3.95 -21.73
C ILE A 27 -0.08 -4.11 -20.31
N LEU A 28 0.78 -4.13 -19.29
CA LEU A 28 0.34 -4.14 -17.90
C LEU A 28 -0.55 -2.93 -17.58
N ARG A 29 -0.15 -1.74 -18.04
CA ARG A 29 -0.93 -0.51 -17.85
C ARG A 29 -2.30 -0.59 -18.52
N ARG A 30 -2.36 -1.11 -19.76
CA ARG A 30 -3.62 -1.38 -20.46
C ARG A 30 -4.51 -2.35 -19.71
N ALA A 31 -3.94 -3.42 -19.13
CA ALA A 31 -4.68 -4.37 -18.31
C ALA A 31 -5.23 -3.71 -17.02
N MET A 32 -4.45 -2.88 -16.35
CA MET A 32 -4.89 -2.09 -15.18
C MET A 32 -6.03 -1.14 -15.53
N TYR A 33 -5.91 -0.43 -16.66
CA TYR A 33 -6.95 0.46 -17.17
C TYR A 33 -8.23 -0.27 -17.55
N ARG A 34 -8.12 -1.48 -18.13
CA ARG A 34 -9.27 -2.33 -18.42
C ARG A 34 -9.99 -2.78 -17.14
N ALA A 35 -9.24 -3.25 -16.15
CA ALA A 35 -9.80 -3.61 -14.85
C ALA A 35 -10.47 -2.40 -14.15
N ALA A 36 -9.82 -1.23 -14.21
CA ALA A 36 -10.37 0.01 -13.66
C ALA A 36 -11.66 0.43 -14.37
N GLU A 37 -11.76 0.30 -15.70
CA GLU A 37 -12.99 0.60 -16.45
C GLU A 37 -14.15 -0.34 -16.04
N ILE A 38 -13.88 -1.64 -15.85
CA ILE A 38 -14.88 -2.61 -15.39
C ILE A 38 -15.43 -2.19 -14.03
N ILE A 39 -14.54 -1.88 -13.08
CA ILE A 39 -14.92 -1.45 -11.73
C ILE A 39 -15.66 -0.10 -11.78
N ALA A 40 -15.17 0.84 -12.59
CA ALA A 40 -15.78 2.16 -12.73
C ALA A 40 -17.23 2.08 -13.21
N ARG A 41 -17.53 1.20 -14.17
CA ARG A 41 -18.91 0.98 -14.63
C ARG A 41 -19.80 0.39 -13.53
N GLU A 42 -19.29 -0.56 -12.75
CA GLU A 42 -20.04 -1.17 -11.65
C GLU A 42 -20.37 -0.17 -10.55
N VAL A 43 -19.43 0.72 -10.21
CA VAL A 43 -19.61 1.76 -9.18
C VAL A 43 -20.18 3.07 -9.74
N GLN A 44 -20.57 3.10 -11.01
CA GLN A 44 -21.10 4.27 -11.71
C GLN A 44 -20.17 5.50 -11.68
N ALA A 45 -18.85 5.28 -11.68
CA ALA A 45 -17.86 6.35 -11.76
C ALA A 45 -17.78 6.95 -13.17
N SER A 46 -17.65 8.28 -13.25
CA SER A 46 -17.60 9.00 -14.52
C SER A 46 -16.19 9.14 -15.11
N ALA A 47 -15.13 8.84 -14.34
CA ALA A 47 -13.75 8.98 -14.77
C ALA A 47 -12.80 8.08 -13.96
N ILE A 48 -11.61 7.85 -14.50
CA ILE A 48 -10.45 7.26 -13.81
C ILE A 48 -9.45 8.38 -13.52
N VAL A 49 -8.81 8.37 -12.35
CA VAL A 49 -7.74 9.32 -12.01
C VAL A 49 -6.42 8.57 -11.85
N THR A 50 -5.35 9.07 -12.46
CA THR A 50 -4.01 8.48 -12.36
C THR A 50 -2.97 9.51 -11.91
N GLY A 51 -1.89 9.03 -11.29
CA GLY A 51 -0.73 9.85 -10.93
C GLY A 51 0.34 9.93 -12.02
N GLU A 52 -0.02 9.73 -13.30
CA GLU A 52 0.95 9.81 -14.41
C GLU A 52 1.50 11.23 -14.58
N SER A 53 2.81 11.33 -14.81
CA SER A 53 3.53 12.56 -15.14
C SER A 53 4.33 12.37 -16.44
N LEU A 54 4.27 13.35 -17.34
CA LEU A 54 4.89 13.26 -18.65
C LEU A 54 6.42 13.33 -18.52
N GLY A 55 7.13 12.32 -19.05
CA GLY A 55 8.59 12.34 -19.14
C GLY A 55 9.34 12.03 -17.83
N GLN A 56 8.64 11.74 -16.73
CA GLN A 56 9.29 11.40 -15.45
C GLN A 56 9.99 10.03 -15.46
N VAL A 57 9.47 9.07 -16.22
CA VAL A 57 10.09 7.75 -16.43
C VAL A 57 10.04 7.37 -17.91
N SER A 58 10.98 6.53 -18.36
CA SER A 58 11.13 6.16 -19.78
C SER A 58 9.87 5.55 -20.42
N SER A 59 8.96 5.00 -19.61
CA SER A 59 7.69 4.45 -20.08
C SER A 59 6.56 5.46 -20.18
N GLN A 60 6.67 6.64 -19.58
CA GLN A 60 5.65 7.69 -19.57
C GLN A 60 5.92 8.75 -20.62
N THR A 61 6.04 8.30 -21.87
CA THR A 61 6.05 9.20 -23.04
C THR A 61 4.61 9.47 -23.49
N LEU A 62 4.39 10.60 -24.17
CA LEU A 62 3.08 10.93 -24.74
C LEU A 62 2.51 9.79 -25.61
N TRP A 63 3.38 9.12 -26.37
CA TRP A 63 3.03 7.98 -27.21
C TRP A 63 2.53 6.78 -26.39
N ASN A 64 3.25 6.42 -25.34
CA ASN A 64 2.85 5.30 -24.51
C ASN A 64 1.60 5.60 -23.68
N ILE A 65 1.41 6.84 -23.23
CA ILE A 65 0.19 7.28 -22.54
C ILE A 65 -1.00 7.15 -23.50
N ALA A 66 -0.88 7.67 -24.72
CA ALA A 66 -1.94 7.56 -25.73
C ALA A 66 -2.27 6.11 -26.09
N VAL A 67 -1.24 5.26 -26.25
CA VAL A 67 -1.43 3.83 -26.53
C VAL A 67 -2.05 3.10 -25.33
N ALA A 68 -1.72 3.48 -24.10
CA ALA A 68 -2.31 2.88 -22.92
C ALA A 68 -3.79 3.28 -22.75
N GLU A 69 -4.12 4.55 -22.97
CA GLU A 69 -5.47 5.11 -22.82
C GLU A 69 -6.48 4.57 -23.83
N GLU A 70 -6.04 4.21 -25.03
CA GLU A 70 -6.91 3.78 -26.14
C GLU A 70 -7.85 2.60 -25.78
N ILE A 71 -7.52 1.78 -24.78
CA ILE A 71 -8.35 0.64 -24.36
C ILE A 71 -9.59 1.04 -23.53
N VAL A 72 -9.64 2.28 -23.03
CA VAL A 72 -10.67 2.77 -22.11
C VAL A 72 -11.59 3.77 -22.80
N ARG A 73 -12.88 3.73 -22.48
CA ARG A 73 -13.87 4.66 -23.03
C ARG A 73 -14.24 5.81 -22.10
N ILE A 74 -14.03 5.65 -20.80
CA ILE A 74 -14.27 6.73 -19.82
C ILE A 74 -13.06 7.65 -19.70
N PRO A 75 -13.24 8.94 -19.38
CA PRO A 75 -12.16 9.89 -19.23
C PRO A 75 -11.09 9.46 -18.21
N ILE A 76 -9.81 9.63 -18.56
CA ILE A 76 -8.68 9.47 -17.64
C ILE A 76 -8.11 10.86 -17.28
N LEU A 77 -8.28 11.25 -16.02
CA LEU A 77 -7.77 12.51 -15.47
C LEU A 77 -6.36 12.32 -14.91
N ARG A 78 -5.45 13.22 -15.30
CA ARG A 78 -4.01 13.15 -14.98
C ARG A 78 -3.55 14.45 -14.32
N PRO A 79 -3.90 14.69 -13.05
CA PRO A 79 -3.59 15.94 -12.35
C PRO A 79 -2.08 16.26 -12.29
N LEU A 80 -1.22 15.25 -12.40
CA LEU A 80 0.24 15.40 -12.32
C LEU A 80 0.93 15.46 -13.68
N ILE A 81 0.19 15.46 -14.81
CA ILE A 81 0.76 15.26 -16.15
C ILE A 81 1.84 16.28 -16.51
N GLY A 82 1.72 17.51 -16.03
CA GLY A 82 2.63 18.62 -16.30
C GLY A 82 3.52 19.03 -15.12
N LEU A 83 3.47 18.29 -14.01
CA LEU A 83 4.28 18.59 -12.83
C LEU A 83 5.60 17.83 -12.88
N ASP A 84 6.68 18.50 -12.45
CA ASP A 84 7.95 17.85 -12.23
C ASP A 84 7.98 17.03 -10.94
N LYS A 85 9.07 16.27 -10.75
CA LYS A 85 9.22 15.38 -9.60
C LYS A 85 9.26 16.12 -8.27
N GLU A 86 9.93 17.27 -8.21
CA GLU A 86 10.05 18.04 -6.96
C GLU A 86 8.70 18.68 -6.59
N GLU A 87 7.95 19.16 -7.57
CA GLU A 87 6.57 19.62 -7.38
C GLU A 87 5.67 18.53 -6.81
N ILE A 88 5.73 17.32 -7.38
CA ILE A 88 4.95 16.17 -6.91
C ILE A 88 5.37 15.78 -5.49
N ILE A 89 6.67 15.77 -5.19
CA ILE A 89 7.18 15.47 -3.85
C ILE A 89 6.71 16.52 -2.84
N ASN A 90 6.78 17.81 -3.18
CA ASN A 90 6.34 18.90 -2.32
C ASN A 90 4.83 18.83 -2.05
N LEU A 91 4.04 18.49 -3.08
CA LEU A 91 2.62 18.23 -2.91
C LEU A 91 2.37 17.04 -1.98
N ALA A 92 3.10 15.93 -2.16
CA ALA A 92 2.99 14.74 -1.31
C ALA A 92 3.34 15.03 0.16
N ARG A 93 4.36 15.87 0.41
CA ARG A 93 4.71 16.32 1.77
C ARG A 93 3.60 17.20 2.35
N LYS A 94 3.07 18.15 1.57
CA LYS A 94 1.98 19.04 1.98
C LYS A 94 0.71 18.29 2.36
N ILE A 95 0.37 17.21 1.66
CA ILE A 95 -0.80 16.36 1.97
C ILE A 95 -0.49 15.21 2.94
N GLY A 96 0.76 15.08 3.40
CA GLY A 96 1.16 14.09 4.40
C GLY A 96 1.31 12.65 3.89
N THR A 97 1.37 12.41 2.57
CA THR A 97 1.51 11.05 2.00
C THR A 97 2.95 10.63 1.75
N TYR A 98 3.88 11.58 1.70
CA TYR A 98 5.28 11.34 1.32
C TYR A 98 5.95 10.22 2.14
N GLU A 99 5.86 10.27 3.47
CA GLU A 99 6.53 9.31 4.37
C GLU A 99 5.99 7.88 4.23
N LEU A 100 4.71 7.73 3.90
CA LEU A 100 4.10 6.41 3.67
C LEU A 100 4.51 5.88 2.28
N SER A 101 4.47 6.73 1.27
CA SER A 101 4.83 6.36 -0.11
C SER A 101 6.31 6.07 -0.28
N SER A 102 7.20 6.77 0.42
CA SER A 102 8.66 6.58 0.31
C SER A 102 9.14 5.22 0.82
N LYS A 103 8.37 4.58 1.71
CA LYS A 103 8.67 3.25 2.27
C LYS A 103 8.27 2.09 1.34
N VAL A 104 7.48 2.37 0.30
CA VAL A 104 6.99 1.33 -0.62
C VAL A 104 8.11 0.89 -1.54
N ARG A 105 8.43 -0.41 -1.53
CA ARG A 105 9.35 -0.99 -2.52
C ARG A 105 8.62 -1.22 -3.84
N GLU A 106 9.15 -0.66 -4.92
CA GLU A 106 8.61 -0.89 -6.26
C GLU A 106 8.72 -2.37 -6.66
N TYR A 107 7.64 -2.92 -7.22
CA TYR A 107 7.63 -4.27 -7.75
C TYR A 107 8.34 -4.31 -9.12
N CYS A 108 9.66 -4.44 -9.09
CA CYS A 108 10.54 -4.30 -10.26
C CYS A 108 10.52 -5.48 -11.26
N ALA A 109 9.71 -6.54 -11.05
CA ALA A 109 9.79 -7.75 -11.87
C ALA A 109 9.48 -7.50 -13.36
N ILE A 110 8.55 -6.57 -13.65
CA ILE A 110 8.18 -6.21 -15.03
C ILE A 110 9.10 -5.12 -15.61
N ALA A 111 9.74 -4.32 -14.76
CA ALA A 111 10.45 -3.10 -15.17
C ALA A 111 11.93 -3.30 -15.53
N ARG A 112 12.49 -4.51 -15.39
CA ARG A 112 13.91 -4.75 -15.69
C ARG A 112 14.17 -4.83 -17.19
N GLY A 113 14.85 -3.84 -17.76
CA GLY A 113 15.42 -3.87 -19.11
C GLY A 113 15.01 -2.68 -19.99
N LYS A 114 15.33 -2.75 -21.30
CA LYS A 114 14.93 -1.70 -22.26
C LYS A 114 13.40 -1.65 -22.38
N VAL A 115 12.84 -0.47 -22.16
CA VAL A 115 11.41 -0.20 -22.33
C VAL A 115 11.21 0.55 -23.65
N ALA A 116 10.17 0.21 -24.39
CA ALA A 116 9.81 0.97 -25.58
C ALA A 116 9.37 2.38 -25.19
N THR A 117 10.08 3.40 -25.67
CA THR A 117 9.71 4.83 -25.48
C THR A 117 8.65 5.28 -26.48
N ARG A 118 8.44 4.50 -27.54
CA ARG A 118 7.42 4.75 -28.58
C ARG A 118 6.82 3.41 -29.03
N ALA A 119 5.87 2.91 -28.25
CA ALA A 119 5.13 1.71 -28.64
C ALA A 119 4.20 2.02 -29.83
N LYS A 120 4.16 1.12 -30.83
CA LYS A 120 3.14 1.18 -31.89
C LYS A 120 1.88 0.49 -31.40
N LEU A 121 0.73 1.12 -31.62
CA LEU A 121 -0.56 0.55 -31.21
C LEU A 121 -0.82 -0.83 -31.84
N SER A 122 -0.40 -1.03 -33.10
CA SER A 122 -0.50 -2.32 -33.80
C SER A 122 0.24 -3.43 -33.06
N ASP A 123 1.47 -3.16 -32.63
CA ASP A 123 2.34 -4.14 -31.99
C ASP A 123 1.80 -4.46 -30.60
N VAL A 124 1.32 -3.44 -29.88
CA VAL A 124 0.68 -3.61 -28.57
C VAL A 124 -0.59 -4.46 -28.68
N LYS A 125 -1.48 -4.18 -29.64
CA LYS A 125 -2.70 -4.99 -29.86
C LYS A 125 -2.38 -6.44 -30.25
N MET A 126 -1.31 -6.67 -31.01
CA MET A 126 -0.88 -8.01 -31.39
C MET A 126 -0.32 -8.79 -30.18
N GLU A 127 0.49 -8.15 -29.35
CA GLU A 127 1.03 -8.76 -28.14
C GLU A 127 -0.03 -8.96 -27.05
N GLU A 128 -1.01 -8.06 -26.96
CA GLU A 128 -2.13 -8.13 -26.00
C GLU A 128 -3.01 -9.36 -26.25
N LYS A 129 -3.17 -9.80 -27.51
CA LYS A 129 -3.89 -11.05 -27.86
C LYS A 129 -3.26 -12.31 -27.28
N LYS A 130 -2.00 -12.26 -26.84
CA LYS A 130 -1.31 -13.38 -26.19
C LYS A 130 -1.68 -13.52 -24.71
N ILE A 131 -2.43 -12.57 -24.17
CA ILE A 131 -2.98 -12.60 -22.82
C ILE A 131 -4.47 -12.89 -22.95
N SER A 132 -4.98 -13.82 -22.15
CA SER A 132 -6.41 -14.09 -22.12
C SER A 132 -7.15 -12.89 -21.53
N SER A 133 -8.13 -12.35 -22.28
CA SER A 133 -9.00 -11.26 -21.83
C SER A 133 -9.77 -11.62 -20.57
N ASP A 134 -10.13 -12.89 -20.44
CA ASP A 134 -10.97 -13.40 -19.36
C ASP A 134 -10.28 -13.28 -18.00
N VAL A 135 -8.94 -13.35 -17.98
CA VAL A 135 -8.15 -13.25 -16.74
C VAL A 135 -8.29 -11.86 -16.11
N ILE A 136 -8.37 -10.80 -16.91
CA ILE A 136 -8.52 -9.43 -16.41
C ILE A 136 -9.94 -9.22 -15.87
N GLU A 137 -10.95 -9.70 -16.60
CA GLU A 137 -12.33 -9.61 -16.16
C GLU A 137 -12.59 -10.41 -14.88
N ASP A 138 -12.07 -11.63 -14.82
CA ASP A 138 -12.16 -12.49 -13.66
C ASP A 138 -11.47 -11.87 -12.44
N ALA A 139 -10.28 -11.29 -12.61
CA ALA A 139 -9.58 -10.61 -11.52
C ALA A 139 -10.39 -9.41 -11.01
N ALA A 140 -10.98 -8.62 -11.92
CA ALA A 140 -11.83 -7.49 -11.54
C ALA A 140 -13.12 -7.93 -10.84
N LYS A 141 -13.71 -9.06 -11.23
CA LYS A 141 -14.93 -9.62 -10.59
C LYS A 141 -14.64 -10.26 -9.23
N LYS A 142 -13.53 -10.99 -9.09
CA LYS A 142 -13.10 -11.67 -7.85
C LYS A 142 -12.38 -10.74 -6.86
N ARG A 143 -12.36 -9.44 -7.13
CA ARG A 143 -11.68 -8.44 -6.29
C ARG A 143 -12.23 -8.42 -4.87
N GLU A 144 -11.38 -8.10 -3.91
CA GLU A 144 -11.80 -7.85 -2.55
C GLU A 144 -12.25 -6.38 -2.41
N ILE A 145 -13.34 -6.16 -1.67
CA ILE A 145 -13.93 -4.83 -1.49
C ILE A 145 -13.98 -4.53 0.00
N TYR A 146 -13.35 -3.44 0.40
CA TYR A 146 -13.29 -3.00 1.79
C TYR A 146 -13.85 -1.59 1.92
N ASN A 147 -14.65 -1.34 2.95
CA ASN A 147 -15.02 0.02 3.32
C ASN A 147 -13.93 0.60 4.22
N VAL A 148 -13.20 1.60 3.73
CA VAL A 148 -12.04 2.20 4.43
C VAL A 148 -12.40 2.74 5.82
N PHE A 149 -13.67 3.08 6.06
CA PHE A 149 -14.11 3.58 7.37
C PHE A 149 -14.58 2.48 8.34
N GLU A 150 -14.81 1.25 7.84
CA GLU A 150 -15.30 0.12 8.64
C GLU A 150 -14.22 -0.95 8.82
N ILE A 151 -13.14 -0.89 8.06
CA ILE A 151 -12.00 -1.79 8.26
C ILE A 151 -11.34 -1.52 9.61
N ASN A 152 -11.03 -2.59 10.33
CA ASN A 152 -10.12 -2.50 11.44
C ASN A 152 -8.69 -2.68 10.91
N PRO A 153 -7.78 -1.70 11.05
CA PRO A 153 -6.38 -1.85 10.64
C PRO A 153 -5.70 -3.10 11.22
N ILE A 154 -6.23 -3.62 12.32
CA ILE A 154 -5.82 -4.86 12.99
C ILE A 154 -5.89 -6.08 12.04
N ASP A 155 -6.87 -6.12 11.14
CA ASP A 155 -7.09 -7.26 10.24
C ASP A 155 -6.00 -7.37 9.15
N PHE A 156 -5.24 -6.29 8.93
CA PHE A 156 -4.18 -6.20 7.93
C PHE A 156 -2.78 -6.22 8.55
N LEU A 157 -2.68 -6.50 9.84
CA LEU A 157 -1.40 -6.53 10.52
C LEU A 157 -0.56 -7.71 10.02
N PRO A 158 0.72 -7.48 9.66
CA PRO A 158 1.59 -8.53 9.17
C PRO A 158 1.79 -9.60 10.24
N VAL A 159 1.39 -10.84 9.93
CA VAL A 159 1.51 -11.98 10.84
C VAL A 159 2.97 -12.28 11.17
N GLU A 160 3.88 -12.00 10.24
CA GLU A 160 5.32 -12.26 10.38
C GLU A 160 6.09 -11.11 11.04
N ASN A 161 5.66 -9.86 10.87
CA ASN A 161 6.36 -8.70 11.46
C ASN A 161 5.77 -8.34 12.82
N VAL A 162 6.62 -8.26 13.84
CA VAL A 162 6.22 -7.88 15.21
C VAL A 162 6.06 -6.36 15.33
N ALA A 163 6.76 -5.57 14.51
CA ALA A 163 6.74 -4.11 14.56
C ALA A 163 5.66 -3.49 13.66
N ILE A 164 4.96 -2.47 14.16
CA ILE A 164 3.94 -1.68 13.46
C ILE A 164 4.14 -0.19 13.76
N ASN A 165 3.76 0.70 12.85
CA ASN A 165 3.98 2.16 12.98
C ASN A 165 2.70 2.99 13.17
N PHE A 166 1.59 2.33 13.47
CA PHE A 166 0.32 2.98 13.79
C PHE A 166 -0.30 2.34 15.03
N ILE A 167 -1.19 3.07 15.70
CA ILE A 167 -1.91 2.62 16.89
C ILE A 167 -3.39 2.48 16.50
N PRO A 168 -3.96 1.25 16.43
CA PRO A 168 -5.39 1.06 16.24
C PRO A 168 -6.20 1.76 17.35
N SER A 169 -7.40 2.22 17.01
CA SER A 169 -8.38 2.65 18.01
C SER A 169 -8.66 1.50 18.98
N GLU A 170 -8.65 1.80 20.28
CA GLU A 170 -8.82 0.83 21.39
C GLU A 170 -7.66 -0.16 21.60
N ALA A 171 -6.47 0.06 21.02
CA ALA A 171 -5.30 -0.72 21.38
C ALA A 171 -4.91 -0.52 22.86
N LEU A 172 -4.46 -1.59 23.51
CA LEU A 172 -3.84 -1.52 24.83
C LEU A 172 -2.35 -1.21 24.66
N LEU A 173 -1.90 -0.09 25.21
CA LEU A 173 -0.51 0.32 25.14
C LEU A 173 0.24 -0.17 26.38
N ILE A 174 1.41 -0.79 26.18
CA ILE A 174 2.29 -1.27 27.24
C ILE A 174 3.63 -0.55 27.15
N ASP A 175 3.99 0.16 28.21
CA ASP A 175 5.29 0.82 28.33
C ASP A 175 6.30 -0.13 28.98
N LEU A 176 7.44 -0.35 28.32
CA LEU A 176 8.54 -1.17 28.82
C LEU A 176 9.77 -0.36 29.25
N ARG A 177 9.64 0.97 29.36
CA ARG A 177 10.70 1.83 29.87
C ARG A 177 10.78 1.75 31.39
N GLU A 178 11.72 2.48 31.97
CA GLU A 178 11.80 2.66 33.42
C GLU A 178 10.61 3.47 33.96
N ARG A 179 10.20 3.19 35.20
CA ARG A 179 9.05 3.83 35.86
C ARG A 179 9.11 5.36 35.82
N GLU A 180 10.29 5.91 36.07
CA GLU A 180 10.53 7.36 36.05
C GLU A 180 10.23 7.98 34.68
N ASP A 181 10.55 7.28 33.59
CA ASP A 181 10.34 7.78 32.23
C ASP A 181 8.89 7.61 31.76
N PHE A 182 8.19 6.61 32.27
CA PHE A 182 6.74 6.49 32.15
C PHE A 182 6.06 7.67 32.85
N GLU A 183 6.40 7.95 34.11
CA GLU A 183 5.77 9.03 34.89
C GLU A 183 6.03 10.43 34.30
N LYS A 184 7.20 10.66 33.70
CA LYS A 184 7.49 11.92 32.98
C LYS A 184 6.52 12.14 31.82
N TRP A 185 6.25 11.10 31.03
CA TRP A 185 5.29 11.14 29.93
C TRP A 185 5.01 9.76 29.37
N HIS A 186 3.73 9.45 29.13
CA HIS A 186 3.26 8.28 28.40
C HIS A 186 1.97 8.63 27.65
N PRO A 187 1.58 7.88 26.60
CA PRO A 187 0.29 8.06 25.94
C PRO A 187 -0.87 7.77 26.91
N PRO A 188 -2.03 8.43 26.74
CA PRO A 188 -3.22 8.15 27.53
C PRO A 188 -3.59 6.65 27.50
N ASN A 189 -3.95 6.10 28.67
CA ASN A 189 -4.33 4.70 28.85
C ASN A 189 -3.20 3.66 28.64
N ALA A 190 -1.94 4.08 28.58
CA ALA A 190 -0.81 3.15 28.63
C ALA A 190 -0.66 2.53 30.02
N ILE A 191 -0.30 1.25 30.06
CA ILE A 191 -0.01 0.50 31.29
C ILE A 191 1.49 0.26 31.35
N HIS A 192 2.12 0.58 32.48
CA HIS A 192 3.52 0.27 32.72
C HIS A 192 3.72 -1.24 32.89
N ILE A 193 4.83 -1.79 32.42
CA ILE A 193 5.12 -3.24 32.49
C ILE A 193 5.04 -3.81 33.92
N GLU A 194 5.43 -3.03 34.93
CA GLU A 194 5.37 -3.46 36.34
C GLU A 194 3.94 -3.56 36.88
N ASP A 195 3.02 -2.78 36.33
CA ASP A 195 1.60 -2.82 36.70
C ASP A 195 0.83 -3.90 35.90
N LEU A 196 1.51 -4.56 34.96
CA LEU A 196 0.91 -5.47 34.01
C LEU A 196 0.75 -6.87 34.59
N LYS A 197 -0.49 -7.36 34.64
CA LYS A 197 -0.79 -8.78 34.91
C LYS A 197 -1.08 -9.52 33.60
N ILE A 198 -0.06 -10.21 33.08
CA ILE A 198 -0.13 -10.88 31.76
C ILE A 198 -1.34 -11.82 31.63
N ASP A 199 -1.68 -12.57 32.68
CA ASP A 199 -2.77 -13.55 32.65
C ASP A 199 -4.17 -12.90 32.60
N SER A 200 -4.26 -11.61 32.94
CA SER A 200 -5.50 -10.84 32.88
C SER A 200 -5.68 -10.06 31.57
N LEU A 201 -4.73 -10.18 30.64
CA LEU A 201 -4.79 -9.43 29.40
C LEU A 201 -5.94 -9.90 28.50
N PRO A 202 -6.65 -8.96 27.86
CA PRO A 202 -7.70 -9.29 26.90
C PRO A 202 -7.09 -9.97 25.66
N LYS A 203 -7.58 -11.16 25.32
CA LYS A 203 -7.10 -11.92 24.14
C LYS A 203 -7.67 -11.39 22.82
N ASP A 204 -8.79 -10.68 22.90
CA ASP A 204 -9.55 -10.10 21.80
C ASP A 204 -9.03 -8.71 21.38
N ARG A 205 -8.34 -8.00 22.28
CA ARG A 205 -7.77 -6.68 21.99
C ARG A 205 -6.34 -6.75 21.47
N VAL A 206 -5.98 -5.73 20.68
CA VAL A 206 -4.61 -5.57 20.21
C VAL A 206 -3.77 -4.89 21.26
N ILE A 207 -2.60 -5.49 21.50
CA ILE A 207 -1.62 -5.04 22.47
C ILE A 207 -0.44 -4.44 21.71
N ILE A 208 -0.04 -3.22 22.05
CA ILE A 208 1.15 -2.59 21.48
C ILE A 208 2.12 -2.27 22.61
N ALA A 209 3.29 -2.89 22.58
CA ALA A 209 4.38 -2.57 23.46
C ALA A 209 5.30 -1.51 22.83
N TYR A 210 5.87 -0.64 23.64
CA TYR A 210 6.90 0.31 23.20
C TYR A 210 7.99 0.48 24.27
N CYS A 211 9.20 0.78 23.81
CA CYS A 211 10.32 1.23 24.63
C CYS A 211 11.08 2.34 23.90
N ASP A 212 12.19 2.84 24.44
CA ASP A 212 12.93 3.95 23.82
C ASP A 212 13.47 3.60 22.43
N SER A 213 14.01 2.39 22.25
CA SER A 213 14.70 1.95 21.02
C SER A 213 13.90 0.99 20.13
N GLY A 214 12.80 0.44 20.63
CA GLY A 214 11.99 -0.58 19.95
C GLY A 214 12.52 -2.02 20.04
N ILE A 215 13.68 -2.24 20.67
CA ILE A 215 14.30 -3.58 20.81
C ILE A 215 13.52 -4.43 21.83
N LEU A 216 13.43 -3.95 23.07
CA LEU A 216 12.74 -4.66 24.17
C LEU A 216 11.27 -4.89 23.87
N SER A 217 10.60 -3.90 23.26
CA SER A 217 9.19 -4.02 22.88
C SER A 217 8.93 -5.08 21.81
N SER A 218 9.90 -5.32 20.92
CA SER A 218 9.81 -6.37 19.91
C SER A 218 9.90 -7.76 20.51
N GLU A 219 10.83 -7.97 21.44
CA GLU A 219 10.96 -9.25 22.16
C GLU A 219 9.73 -9.55 23.02
N PHE A 220 9.24 -8.54 23.74
CA PHE A 220 8.06 -8.67 24.58
C PHE A 220 6.80 -8.97 23.77
N ALA A 221 6.56 -8.25 22.67
CA ALA A 221 5.43 -8.51 21.78
C ALA A 221 5.51 -9.91 21.14
N ALA A 222 6.71 -10.37 20.75
CA ALA A 222 6.91 -11.72 20.25
C ALA A 222 6.57 -12.79 21.32
N SER A 223 6.93 -12.56 22.58
CA SER A 223 6.57 -13.43 23.71
C SER A 223 5.06 -13.52 23.92
N LEU A 224 4.35 -12.39 23.86
CA LEU A 224 2.89 -12.36 23.96
C LEU A 224 2.21 -13.06 22.78
N ARG A 225 2.72 -12.92 21.55
CA ARG A 225 2.20 -13.68 20.39
C ARG A 225 2.31 -15.18 20.57
N LYS A 226 3.43 -15.68 21.12
CA LYS A 226 3.59 -17.12 21.44
C LYS A 226 2.54 -17.62 22.45
N LYS A 227 2.02 -16.73 23.30
CA LYS A 227 0.92 -17.01 24.25
C LYS A 227 -0.48 -16.80 23.65
N GLY A 228 -0.58 -16.50 22.34
CA GLY A 228 -1.84 -16.36 21.62
C GLY A 228 -2.47 -14.97 21.65
N PHE A 229 -1.74 -13.94 22.09
CA PHE A 229 -2.21 -12.56 22.06
C PHE A 229 -1.93 -11.89 20.71
N LYS A 230 -2.80 -10.95 20.31
CA LYS A 230 -2.56 -10.04 19.18
C LYS A 230 -1.60 -8.90 19.61
N ALA A 231 -0.33 -9.23 19.80
CA ALA A 231 0.67 -8.30 20.33
C ALA A 231 1.65 -7.79 19.27
N PHE A 232 2.01 -6.51 19.33
CA PHE A 232 2.90 -5.82 18.40
C PHE A 232 3.85 -4.88 19.15
N SER A 233 4.96 -4.53 18.52
CA SER A 233 5.92 -3.52 18.98
C SER A 233 5.73 -2.25 18.17
N PHE A 234 5.83 -1.09 18.81
CA PHE A 234 5.77 0.18 18.07
C PHE A 234 7.11 0.49 17.38
N GLU A 235 7.07 0.59 16.05
CA GLU A 235 8.23 0.87 15.20
C GLU A 235 8.81 2.26 15.49
N GLY A 236 10.12 2.34 15.73
CA GLY A 236 10.83 3.61 15.99
C GLY A 236 10.74 4.10 17.45
N GLY A 237 10.16 3.31 18.36
CA GLY A 237 10.18 3.58 19.80
C GLY A 237 9.46 4.87 20.22
N LEU A 238 9.83 5.40 21.39
CA LEU A 238 9.16 6.55 22.02
C LEU A 238 9.17 7.82 21.16
N SER A 239 10.26 8.08 20.44
CA SER A 239 10.41 9.27 19.59
C SER A 239 9.35 9.32 18.50
N GLN A 240 9.10 8.18 17.84
CA GLN A 240 8.09 8.07 16.79
C GLN A 240 6.67 8.04 17.35
N LEU A 241 6.50 7.48 18.55
CA LEU A 241 5.22 7.40 19.27
C LEU A 241 4.74 8.81 19.67
N ARG A 242 5.63 9.64 20.23
CA ARG A 242 5.35 11.05 20.57
C ARG A 242 4.91 11.86 19.36
N TYR A 243 5.57 11.65 18.21
CA TYR A 243 5.20 12.34 16.97
C TYR A 243 3.78 11.99 16.51
N ASN A 244 3.35 10.73 16.69
CA ASN A 244 2.01 10.28 16.30
C ASN A 244 0.92 10.62 17.31
N ALA A 245 1.24 10.68 18.61
CA ALA A 245 0.27 11.01 19.67
C ALA A 245 -0.05 12.51 19.80
N CYS A 246 0.82 13.39 19.27
CA CYS A 246 0.64 14.85 19.29
C CYS A 246 -0.02 15.42 18.02
N LYS A 247 -0.50 14.57 17.11
CA LYS A 247 -1.33 14.96 15.95
C LYS A 247 -2.80 14.75 16.25
#